data_AF-A0AAU6WPS5-F1
#
_entry.id   AF-A0AAU6WPS5-F1
#
_cell.length_a   1.000
_cell.length_b   1.000
_cell.length_c   1.000
_cell.angle_alpha   90.00
_cell.angle_beta   90.00
_cell.angle_gamma   90.00
#
_symmetry.space_group_name_H-M   'P 1'
#
loop_
_entity.id
_entity.type
_entity.pdbx_description
1 polymer ?
#
loop_
_entity_poly.entity_id
_entity_poly.type
_entity_poly.pdbx_seq_one_letter_code
_entity_poly.pdbx_strand_id
1 'polypeptide(L)' 'MENYWDKAISFEDYVQTGRQRLENPANQQETDYKPYYKLGLQRIDRTLKNILPMKNS' A
#
# COMPACT_ATOMS: atom_id res chain seq x y z
N MET A 1 -14.96 -12.32 15.89
CA MET A 1 -13.79 -12.83 15.14
C MET A 1 -14.18 -13.26 13.74
N GLU A 2 -15.34 -13.91 13.55
CA GLU A 2 -15.80 -14.35 12.21
C GLU A 2 -15.87 -13.21 11.17
N ASN A 3 -16.46 -12.05 11.50
CA ASN A 3 -16.67 -10.97 10.51
C ASN A 3 -15.46 -10.06 10.20
N TYR A 4 -14.30 -10.26 10.86
CA TYR A 4 -13.14 -9.37 10.65
C TYR A 4 -12.36 -9.77 9.40
N TRP A 5 -12.30 -11.07 9.11
CA TRP A 5 -11.58 -11.62 7.97
C TRP A 5 -12.33 -11.44 6.64
N ASP A 6 -13.66 -11.37 6.67
CA ASP A 6 -14.48 -11.14 5.47
C ASP A 6 -14.18 -9.80 4.76
N LYS A 7 -13.59 -8.85 5.48
CA LYS A 7 -13.17 -7.54 4.94
C LYS A 7 -11.66 -7.42 4.78
N ALA A 8 -10.92 -8.49 5.05
CA ALA A 8 -9.49 -8.50 4.79
C ALA A 8 -9.25 -8.39 3.28
N ILE A 9 -8.23 -7.64 2.92
CA ILE A 9 -7.77 -7.51 1.54
C ILE A 9 -6.40 -8.14 1.39
N SER A 10 -6.06 -8.57 0.18
CA SER A 10 -4.71 -9.05 -0.10
C SER A 10 -3.68 -7.92 0.07
N PHE A 11 -2.42 -8.30 0.20
CA PHE A 11 -1.33 -7.33 0.22
C PHE A 11 -1.28 -6.52 -1.08
N GLU A 12 -1.51 -7.17 -2.21
CA GLU A 12 -1.54 -6.57 -3.54
C GLU A 12 -2.66 -5.54 -3.64
N ASP A 13 -3.87 -5.87 -3.17
CA ASP A 13 -5.02 -4.96 -3.17
C ASP A 13 -4.77 -3.76 -2.26
N TYR A 14 -4.11 -3.96 -1.12
CA TYR A 14 -3.73 -2.87 -0.22
C TYR A 14 -2.77 -1.89 -0.89
N VAL A 15 -1.71 -2.40 -1.53
CA VAL A 15 -0.73 -1.57 -2.25
C VAL A 15 -1.39 -0.85 -3.41
N GLN A 16 -2.24 -1.55 -4.17
CA GLN A 16 -2.93 -0.97 -5.31
C GLN A 16 -3.92 0.13 -4.89
N THR A 17 -4.67 -0.09 -3.81
CA THR A 17 -5.54 0.94 -3.21
C THR A 17 -4.74 2.18 -2.81
N GLY A 18 -3.57 2.00 -2.20
CA GLY A 18 -2.68 3.10 -1.85
C GLY A 18 -2.18 3.89 -3.07
N ARG A 19 -1.85 3.22 -4.17
CA ARG A 19 -1.45 3.87 -5.43
C ARG A 19 -2.60 4.66 -6.04
N GLN A 20 -3.80 4.07 -6.09
CA GLN A 20 -5.00 4.74 -6.61
C GLN A 20 -5.32 6.02 -5.83
N ARG A 21 -5.26 5.99 -4.50
CA ARG A 21 -5.52 7.18 -3.67
C ARG A 21 -4.44 8.26 -3.82
N LEU A 22 -3.19 7.86 -4.06
CA LEU A 22 -2.10 8.79 -4.34
C LEU A 22 -2.30 9.51 -5.68
N GLU A 23 -2.71 8.79 -6.71
CA GLU A 23 -2.92 9.33 -8.06
C GLU A 23 -4.24 10.09 -8.18
N ASN A 24 -5.31 9.53 -7.61
CA ASN A 24 -6.70 9.97 -7.75
C ASN A 24 -7.37 10.04 -6.36
N PRO A 25 -7.06 11.06 -5.53
CA PRO A 25 -7.68 11.21 -4.21
C PRO A 25 -9.18 11.46 -4.37
N ALA A 26 -10.01 10.75 -3.60
CA ALA A 26 -11.46 10.87 -3.68
C ALA A 26 -12.02 12.10 -2.93
N ASN A 27 -11.24 12.69 -2.00
CA ASN A 27 -11.66 13.82 -1.18
C ASN A 27 -10.45 14.63 -0.66
N GLN A 28 -10.74 15.73 0.07
CA GLN A 28 -9.72 16.61 0.63
C GLN A 28 -8.81 15.89 1.64
N GLN A 29 -9.36 15.01 2.48
CA GLN A 29 -8.58 14.25 3.46
C GLN A 29 -7.53 13.36 2.77
N GLU A 30 -7.90 12.66 1.69
CA GLU A 30 -6.94 11.86 0.93
C GLU A 30 -5.90 12.72 0.22
N THR A 31 -6.29 13.92 -0.22
CA THR A 31 -5.36 14.90 -0.78
C THR A 31 -4.32 15.34 0.25
N ASP A 32 -4.76 15.65 1.47
CA ASP A 32 -3.89 16.03 2.58
C ASP A 32 -2.98 14.87 3.01
N TYR A 33 -3.44 13.62 2.80
CA TYR A 33 -2.67 12.41 3.12
C TYR A 33 -1.77 11.90 2.00
N LYS A 34 -1.75 12.52 0.82
CA LYS A 34 -0.85 12.16 -0.29
C LYS A 34 0.62 11.95 0.14
N PRO A 35 1.22 12.80 1.00
CA PRO A 35 2.60 12.58 1.45
C PRO A 35 2.79 11.26 2.19
N TYR A 36 1.79 10.82 2.97
CA TYR A 36 1.84 9.57 3.71
C TYR A 36 1.68 8.35 2.79
N TYR A 37 0.76 8.40 1.82
CA TYR A 37 0.64 7.35 0.81
C TYR A 37 1.94 7.18 0.02
N LYS A 38 2.55 8.29 -0.41
CA LYS A 38 3.83 8.28 -1.12
C LYS A 38 4.95 7.65 -0.28
N LEU A 39 5.10 8.07 0.98
CA LEU A 39 6.12 7.54 1.88
C LEU A 39 5.91 6.04 2.18
N GLY A 40 4.67 5.62 2.41
CA GLY A 40 4.31 4.23 2.65
C GLY A 40 4.67 3.33 1.46
N LEU A 41 4.26 3.72 0.26
CA LEU A 41 4.57 2.99 -0.97
C LEU A 41 6.08 2.90 -1.23
N GLN A 42 6.82 3.99 -1.04
CA GLN A 42 8.29 3.97 -1.16
C GLN A 42 8.96 2.98 -0.20
N ARG A 43 8.48 2.88 1.04
CA ARG A 43 9.00 1.92 2.02
C ARG A 43 8.68 0.49 1.61
N ILE A 44 7.47 0.23 1.13
CA ILE A 44 7.05 -1.09 0.64
C ILE A 44 7.92 -1.49 -0.56
N ASP A 45 8.09 -0.62 -1.54
CA ASP A 45 8.93 -0.88 -2.72
C ASP A 45 10.38 -1.18 -2.32
N ARG A 46 10.95 -0.43 -1.35
CA ARG A 46 12.30 -0.69 -0.84
C ARG A 46 12.40 -2.05 -0.15
N THR A 47 11.42 -2.40 0.67
CA THR A 47 11.40 -3.69 1.37
C THR A 47 11.28 -4.85 0.39
N LEU A 48 10.37 -4.77 -0.58
CA LEU A 48 10.22 -5.80 -1.61
C LEU A 48 11.50 -5.94 -2.44
N LYS A 49 12.13 -4.82 -2.82
CA LYS A 49 13.43 -4.82 -3.50
C LYS A 49 14.57 -5.41 -2.70
N ASN A 50 14.47 -5.50 -1.37
CA ASN A 50 15.49 -6.12 -0.51
C ASN A 50 15.18 -7.59 -0.17
N ILE A 51 13.89 -7.96 -0.09
CA ILE A 51 13.48 -9.36 0.16
C ILE A 51 13.61 -10.21 -1.10
N LEU A 52 13.19 -9.69 -2.26
CA LEU A 52 13.29 -10.41 -3.54
C LEU A 52 14.73 -10.80 -3.95
N PRO A 53 15.78 -9.97 -3.79
CA PRO A 53 17.14 -10.37 -4.12
C PRO A 53 17.69 -11.45 -3.17
N MET A 54 17.17 -11.59 -1.95
CA MET A 54 17.55 -12.69 -1.06
C MET A 54 17.03 -14.06 -1.53
N LYS A 55 16.05 -14.10 -2.44
CA LYS A 55 15.48 -15.36 -2.95
C LYS A 55 16.34 -16.01 -4.06
N ASN A 56 17.36 -15.31 -4.56
CA ASN A 56 18.23 -15.74 -5.65
C ASN A 56 19.72 -15.84 -5.24
N SER A 57 20.04 -15.98 -3.95
CA SER A 57 21.40 -16.29 -3.46
C SER A 57 21.44 -17.60 -2.71
#